data_AF-A0A1E7I5F2-F1
#
_entry.id   AF-A0A1E7I5F2-F1
#
_cell.length_a   1.000
_cell.length_b   1.000
_cell.length_c   1.000
_cell.angle_alpha   90.00
_cell.angle_beta   90.00
_cell.angle_gamma   90.00
#
_symmetry.space_group_name_H-M   'P 1'
#
loop_
_entity.id
_entity.type
_entity.pdbx_description
1 polymer ?
#
loop_
_entity_poly.entity_id
_entity_poly.type
_entity_poly.pdbx_seq_one_letter_code
_entity_poly.pdbx_strand_id
1 'polypeptide(L)'
;MAYDIQTWVSVAAFIGGGMAMGFGAIGAAIGEGYTAASANEAIGRNLEQSGDIFKSMLVGQAIAESASIFALVIALMLLFTKFPSHILSVPVLLGAGLCMGLGAIGSGVGSGFPAGAACKGMSRQPAMSSRLTTNMLIGSAVCQTPAIFSLVVAFILLFTDFSANPVSPTWAAILGAGISSGFGAIGSGLGGGLVAQASCEGIARQPLTATPVTNVMLLGQAVTQTTAIYALLVSFILMFKSFPATDALAPPMALLAAGICMGIGAIGPAVGEGFAGQGAVAWIARNQKYIADLTRSMLVGQAVAESTGIYSLVIALVLIFVV
;
A
#
# COMPACT_ATOMS: atom_id res chain seq x y z
N MET A 1 10.76 -10.63 -38.63
CA MET A 1 11.61 -9.78 -37.77
C MET A 1 11.83 -10.55 -36.47
N ALA A 2 12.93 -11.28 -36.34
CA ALA A 2 13.26 -11.95 -35.09
C ALA A 2 13.85 -10.88 -34.16
N TYR A 3 13.07 -10.41 -33.20
CA TYR A 3 13.55 -9.40 -32.26
C TYR A 3 14.59 -10.02 -31.33
N ASP A 4 15.75 -9.36 -31.22
CA ASP A 4 16.81 -9.73 -30.29
C ASP A 4 16.32 -9.65 -28.83
N ILE A 5 16.83 -10.52 -27.95
CA ILE A 5 16.50 -10.54 -26.52
C ILE A 5 16.78 -9.17 -25.90
N GLN A 6 17.86 -8.50 -26.33
CA GLN A 6 18.18 -7.16 -25.88
C GLN A 6 17.08 -6.13 -26.20
N THR A 7 16.38 -6.31 -27.33
CA THR A 7 15.25 -5.45 -27.70
C THR A 7 14.11 -5.65 -26.71
N TRP A 8 13.76 -6.90 -26.39
CA TRP A 8 12.71 -7.21 -25.42
C TRP A 8 13.03 -6.75 -24.00
N VAL A 9 14.29 -6.83 -23.58
CA VAL A 9 14.75 -6.28 -22.30
C VAL A 9 14.56 -4.76 -22.27
N SER A 10 14.89 -4.07 -23.36
CA SER A 10 14.70 -2.61 -23.47
C SER A 10 13.22 -2.23 -23.46
N VAL A 11 12.38 -3.00 -24.18
CA VAL A 11 10.91 -2.82 -24.17
C VAL A 11 10.36 -3.01 -22.76
N ALA A 12 10.77 -4.07 -22.05
CA ALA A 12 10.34 -4.34 -20.69
C ALA A 12 10.76 -3.25 -19.70
N ALA A 13 11.98 -2.72 -19.83
CA ALA A 13 12.47 -1.60 -19.05
C ALA A 13 11.62 -0.33 -19.25
N PHE A 14 11.29 0.01 -20.50
CA PHE A 14 10.48 1.20 -20.81
C PHE A 14 9.04 1.05 -20.34
N ILE A 15 8.43 -0.11 -20.57
CA ILE A 15 7.08 -0.41 -20.09
C ILE A 15 7.05 -0.44 -18.56
N GLY A 16 7.98 -1.14 -17.92
CA GLY A 16 8.08 -1.22 -16.46
C GLY A 16 8.29 0.15 -15.82
N GLY A 17 9.17 0.99 -16.38
CA GLY A 17 9.40 2.35 -15.91
C GLY A 17 8.17 3.25 -16.07
N GLY A 18 7.48 3.14 -17.21
CA GLY A 18 6.21 3.82 -17.45
C GLY A 18 5.10 3.38 -16.49
N MET A 19 5.00 2.08 -16.20
CA MET A 19 4.03 1.53 -15.25
C MET A 19 4.34 1.96 -13.81
N ALA A 20 5.61 1.96 -13.41
CA ALA A 20 6.04 2.43 -12.10
C ALA A 20 5.57 3.87 -11.87
N MET A 21 5.95 4.81 -12.74
CA MET A 21 5.52 6.22 -12.57
C MET A 21 4.04 6.44 -12.81
N GLY A 22 3.48 5.82 -13.85
CA GLY A 22 2.09 6.03 -14.24
C GLY A 22 1.14 5.68 -13.10
N PHE A 23 1.31 4.52 -12.48
CA PHE A 23 0.51 4.13 -11.31
C PHE A 23 0.97 4.84 -10.03
N GLY A 24 2.28 5.03 -9.85
CA GLY A 24 2.82 5.63 -8.62
C GLY A 24 2.40 7.07 -8.37
N ALA A 25 2.18 7.85 -9.43
CA ALA A 25 1.72 9.23 -9.32
C ALA A 25 0.25 9.36 -8.89
N ILE A 26 -0.59 8.34 -9.13
CA ILE A 26 -2.04 8.40 -8.89
C ILE A 26 -2.33 8.61 -7.41
N GLY A 27 -1.73 7.78 -6.56
CA GLY A 27 -2.05 7.77 -5.14
C GLY A 27 -1.67 9.06 -4.43
N ALA A 28 -0.43 9.50 -4.65
CA ALA A 28 0.09 10.73 -4.08
C ALA A 28 -0.76 11.93 -4.53
N ALA A 29 -0.98 12.13 -5.83
CA ALA A 29 -1.73 13.28 -6.33
C ALA A 29 -3.16 13.36 -5.76
N ILE A 30 -3.87 12.23 -5.64
CA ILE A 30 -5.22 12.20 -5.04
C ILE A 30 -5.15 12.54 -3.55
N GLY A 31 -4.22 11.93 -2.80
CA GLY A 31 -4.04 12.18 -1.35
C GLY A 31 -3.64 13.62 -1.05
N GLU A 32 -2.73 14.18 -1.85
CA GLU A 32 -2.29 15.57 -1.74
C GLU A 32 -3.39 16.56 -2.08
N GLY A 33 -4.14 16.30 -3.16
CA GLY A 33 -5.29 17.11 -3.55
C GLY A 33 -6.39 17.10 -2.48
N TYR A 34 -6.69 15.94 -1.89
CA TYR A 34 -7.61 15.83 -0.76
C TYR A 34 -7.13 16.63 0.46
N THR A 35 -5.83 16.58 0.75
CA THR A 35 -5.22 17.33 1.85
C THR A 35 -5.35 18.84 1.61
N ALA A 36 -5.03 19.31 0.40
CA ALA A 36 -5.16 20.71 0.01
C ALA A 36 -6.61 21.20 0.07
N ALA A 37 -7.57 20.42 -0.43
CA ALA A 37 -8.98 20.76 -0.34
C ALA A 37 -9.44 20.90 1.12
N SER A 38 -8.99 20.00 1.99
CA SER A 38 -9.27 20.02 3.42
C SER A 38 -8.63 21.21 4.14
N ALA A 39 -7.41 21.58 3.75
CA ALA A 39 -6.72 22.76 4.24
C ALA A 39 -7.43 24.05 3.82
N ASN A 40 -7.87 24.15 2.56
CA ASN A 40 -8.64 25.30 2.08
C ASN A 40 -9.95 25.48 2.86
N GLU A 41 -10.68 24.39 3.13
CA GLU A 41 -11.88 24.42 3.97
C GLU A 41 -11.55 24.90 5.40
N ALA A 42 -10.43 24.44 5.96
CA ALA A 42 -9.99 24.77 7.31
C ALA A 42 -9.55 26.25 7.44
N ILE A 43 -8.79 26.77 6.47
CA ILE A 43 -8.32 28.16 6.40
C ILE A 43 -9.49 29.10 6.16
N GLY A 44 -10.42 28.74 5.27
CA GLY A 44 -11.62 29.55 4.99
C GLY A 44 -12.51 29.76 6.22
N ARG A 45 -12.44 28.85 7.21
CA ARG A 45 -13.12 29.01 8.50
C ARG A 45 -12.34 29.85 9.51
N ASN A 46 -11.01 29.74 9.53
CA ASN A 46 -10.15 30.39 10.52
C ASN A 46 -8.85 30.92 9.88
N LEU A 47 -8.92 32.15 9.35
CA LEU A 47 -7.81 32.79 8.64
C LEU A 47 -6.58 33.02 9.54
N GLU A 48 -6.77 33.27 10.84
CA GLU A 48 -5.67 33.48 11.79
C GLU A 48 -4.73 32.27 11.91
N GLN A 49 -5.25 31.06 11.67
CA GLN A 49 -4.48 29.81 11.71
C GLN A 49 -3.89 29.39 10.37
N SER A 50 -3.99 30.23 9.34
CA SER A 50 -3.59 29.89 7.98
C SER A 50 -2.14 29.38 7.91
N GLY A 51 -1.22 30.04 8.61
CA GLY A 51 0.19 29.65 8.62
C GLY A 51 0.44 28.25 9.16
N ASP A 52 -0.25 27.83 10.22
CA ASP A 52 -0.04 26.52 10.83
C ASP A 52 -0.76 25.41 10.06
N ILE A 53 -1.97 25.67 9.56
CA ILE A 53 -2.69 24.75 8.68
C ILE A 53 -1.89 24.51 7.40
N PHE A 54 -1.33 25.57 6.81
CA PHE A 54 -0.50 25.47 5.61
C PHE A 54 0.75 24.63 5.85
N LYS A 55 1.47 24.82 6.96
CA LYS A 55 2.61 23.97 7.32
C LYS A 55 2.19 22.51 7.48
N SER A 56 1.08 22.24 8.17
CA SER A 56 0.60 20.87 8.36
C SER A 56 0.17 20.21 7.05
N MET A 57 -0.44 20.97 6.14
CA MET A 57 -0.77 20.52 4.78
C MET A 57 0.49 20.08 4.04
N LEU A 58 1.54 20.91 4.02
CA LEU A 58 2.80 20.58 3.36
C LEU A 58 3.47 19.33 3.93
N VAL A 59 3.47 19.18 5.26
CA VAL A 59 4.00 17.98 5.92
C VAL A 59 3.21 16.74 5.50
N GLY A 60 1.88 16.80 5.50
CA GLY A 60 1.02 15.70 5.07
C GLY A 60 1.21 15.32 3.60
N GLN A 61 1.32 16.32 2.72
CA GLN A 61 1.60 16.12 1.29
C GLN A 61 2.96 15.48 1.08
N ALA A 62 4.02 15.98 1.74
CA ALA A 62 5.35 15.38 1.66
C ALA A 62 5.38 13.90 2.06
N ILE A 63 4.56 13.48 3.03
CA ILE A 63 4.44 12.07 3.40
C ILE A 63 3.71 11.28 2.32
N ALA A 64 2.59 11.79 1.79
CA ALA A 64 1.89 11.14 0.68
C ALA A 64 2.78 10.98 -0.56
N GLU A 65 3.60 11.99 -0.87
CA GLU A 65 4.53 12.01 -2.01
C GLU A 65 5.64 10.96 -1.91
N SER A 66 6.03 10.53 -0.70
CA SER A 66 7.10 9.53 -0.53
C SER A 66 6.86 8.23 -1.32
N ALA A 67 5.60 7.79 -1.45
CA ALA A 67 5.23 6.63 -2.25
C ALA A 67 5.48 6.84 -3.76
N SER A 68 5.20 8.05 -4.27
CA SER A 68 5.48 8.46 -5.65
C SER A 68 6.99 8.56 -5.90
N ILE A 69 7.76 9.06 -4.93
CA ILE A 69 9.23 9.09 -5.00
C ILE A 69 9.79 7.67 -5.10
N PHE A 70 9.25 6.68 -4.38
CA PHE A 70 9.69 5.28 -4.51
C PHE A 70 9.44 4.73 -5.92
N ALA A 71 8.28 5.04 -6.51
CA ALA A 71 7.98 4.71 -7.90
C ALA A 71 8.93 5.42 -8.89
N LEU A 72 9.30 6.67 -8.62
CA LEU A 72 10.26 7.44 -9.41
C LEU A 72 11.64 6.84 -9.39
N VAL A 73 12.11 6.42 -8.22
CA VAL A 73 13.40 5.74 -8.11
C VAL A 73 13.41 4.46 -8.96
N ILE A 74 12.38 3.62 -8.87
CA ILE A 74 12.28 2.40 -9.69
C ILE A 74 12.21 2.72 -11.18
N ALA A 75 11.43 3.72 -11.58
CA ALA A 75 11.33 4.11 -12.98
C ALA A 75 12.66 4.64 -13.54
N LEU A 76 13.35 5.51 -12.81
CA LEU A 76 14.66 6.01 -13.21
C LEU A 76 15.68 4.87 -13.32
N MET A 77 15.67 3.93 -12.37
CA MET A 77 16.52 2.74 -12.46
C MET A 77 16.21 1.92 -13.71
N LEU A 78 14.94 1.65 -14.00
CA LEU A 78 14.53 0.90 -15.20
C LEU A 78 14.95 1.62 -16.49
N LEU A 79 14.84 2.94 -16.55
CA LEU A 79 15.16 3.71 -17.76
C LEU A 79 16.67 3.92 -18.00
N PHE A 80 17.46 4.06 -16.93
CA PHE A 80 18.86 4.49 -17.03
C PHE A 80 19.88 3.41 -16.65
N THR A 81 19.44 2.22 -16.22
CA THR A 81 20.34 1.09 -15.90
C THR A 81 20.42 0.11 -17.06
N LYS A 82 21.60 -0.45 -17.31
CA LYS A 82 21.78 -1.54 -18.27
C LYS A 82 21.51 -2.88 -17.59
N PHE A 83 20.59 -3.66 -18.15
CA PHE A 83 20.23 -4.97 -17.63
C PHE A 83 20.84 -6.10 -18.46
N PRO A 84 21.13 -7.27 -17.85
CA PRO A 84 21.63 -8.43 -18.57
C PRO A 84 20.66 -8.90 -19.67
N SER A 85 21.22 -9.30 -20.81
CA SER A 85 20.50 -9.82 -21.97
C SER A 85 20.02 -11.26 -21.73
N HIS A 86 19.08 -11.44 -20.81
CA HIS A 86 18.50 -12.74 -20.46
C HIS A 86 16.98 -12.71 -20.59
N ILE A 87 16.37 -13.83 -20.97
CA ILE A 87 14.92 -13.91 -21.20
C ILE A 87 14.11 -13.66 -19.91
N LEU A 88 14.63 -14.07 -18.75
CA LEU A 88 14.02 -13.80 -17.45
C LEU A 88 14.16 -12.33 -17.01
N SER A 89 15.02 -11.53 -17.63
CA SER A 89 15.08 -10.08 -17.35
C SER A 89 13.77 -9.39 -17.74
N VAL A 90 13.07 -9.86 -18.77
CA VAL A 90 11.79 -9.29 -19.23
C VAL A 90 10.72 -9.28 -18.12
N PRO A 91 10.31 -10.44 -17.54
CA PRO A 91 9.33 -10.45 -16.45
C PRO A 91 9.84 -9.77 -15.18
N VAL A 92 11.15 -9.76 -14.90
CA VAL A 92 11.73 -9.04 -13.76
C VAL A 92 11.44 -7.54 -13.85
N LEU A 93 11.75 -6.93 -15.00
CA LEU A 93 11.60 -5.49 -15.20
C LEU A 93 10.13 -5.07 -15.20
N LEU A 94 9.27 -5.86 -15.84
CA LEU A 94 7.82 -5.64 -15.81
C LEU A 94 7.24 -5.83 -14.40
N GLY A 95 7.64 -6.90 -13.71
CA GLY A 95 7.19 -7.22 -12.36
C GLY A 95 7.60 -6.16 -11.34
N ALA A 96 8.85 -5.71 -11.38
CA ALA A 96 9.36 -4.66 -10.48
C ALA A 96 8.64 -3.32 -10.69
N GLY A 97 8.48 -2.90 -11.95
CA GLY A 97 7.79 -1.65 -12.29
C GLY A 97 6.32 -1.66 -11.88
N LEU A 98 5.61 -2.75 -12.21
CA LEU A 98 4.20 -2.92 -11.83
C LEU A 98 4.02 -3.00 -10.31
N CYS A 99 4.88 -3.75 -9.61
CA CYS A 99 4.85 -3.91 -8.16
C CYS A 99 4.92 -2.56 -7.46
N MET A 100 5.95 -1.76 -7.77
CA MET A 100 6.14 -0.47 -7.14
C MET A 100 5.03 0.52 -7.51
N GLY A 101 4.66 0.59 -8.81
CA GLY A 101 3.63 1.52 -9.26
C GLY A 101 2.29 1.28 -8.56
N LEU A 102 1.83 0.02 -8.51
CA LEU A 102 0.58 -0.32 -7.81
C LEU A 102 0.69 -0.12 -6.29
N GLY A 103 1.82 -0.50 -5.68
CA GLY A 103 2.00 -0.41 -4.24
C GLY A 103 2.00 1.02 -3.70
N ALA A 104 2.36 1.98 -4.53
CA ALA A 104 2.32 3.40 -4.20
C ALA A 104 0.90 3.98 -4.14
N ILE A 105 -0.08 3.40 -4.86
CA ILE A 105 -1.45 3.94 -4.95
C ILE A 105 -2.09 4.03 -3.57
N GLY A 106 -2.19 2.90 -2.87
CA GLY A 106 -2.91 2.83 -1.60
C GLY A 106 -2.29 3.72 -0.54
N SER A 107 -0.96 3.67 -0.41
CA SER A 107 -0.20 4.41 0.60
C SER A 107 -0.26 5.93 0.36
N GLY A 108 -0.19 6.36 -0.91
CA GLY A 108 -0.31 7.77 -1.29
C GLY A 108 -1.68 8.35 -0.95
N VAL A 109 -2.76 7.68 -1.36
CA VAL A 109 -4.13 8.15 -1.03
C VAL A 109 -4.36 8.08 0.48
N GLY A 110 -4.05 6.95 1.09
CA GLY A 110 -4.28 6.68 2.51
C GLY A 110 -3.58 7.68 3.43
N SER A 111 -2.36 8.11 3.09
CA SER A 111 -1.62 9.10 3.87
C SER A 111 -2.22 10.51 3.80
N GLY A 112 -2.95 10.83 2.72
CA GLY A 112 -3.63 12.12 2.54
C GLY A 112 -4.88 12.28 3.43
N PHE A 113 -5.56 11.19 3.77
CA PHE A 113 -6.76 11.23 4.62
C PHE A 113 -6.49 11.79 6.04
N PRO A 114 -5.56 11.26 6.84
CA PRO A 114 -5.25 11.82 8.16
C PRO A 114 -4.66 13.24 8.07
N ALA A 115 -3.96 13.58 6.99
CA ALA A 115 -3.45 14.93 6.77
C ALA A 115 -4.56 15.95 6.57
N GLY A 116 -5.54 15.64 5.71
CA GLY A 116 -6.73 16.48 5.55
C GLY A 116 -7.55 16.61 6.84
N ALA A 117 -7.73 15.51 7.58
CA ALA A 117 -8.42 15.54 8.87
C ALA A 117 -7.66 16.35 9.93
N ALA A 118 -6.33 16.29 9.96
CA ALA A 118 -5.52 17.11 10.84
C ALA A 118 -5.67 18.60 10.52
N CYS A 119 -5.64 19.00 9.24
CA CYS A 119 -5.88 20.38 8.82
C CYS A 119 -7.24 20.91 9.30
N LYS A 120 -8.31 20.14 9.09
CA LYS A 120 -9.65 20.48 9.60
C LYS A 120 -9.70 20.51 11.13
N GLY A 121 -8.97 19.60 11.77
CA GLY A 121 -8.86 19.51 13.21
C GLY A 121 -8.18 20.73 13.84
N MET A 122 -7.10 21.23 13.23
CA MET A 122 -6.38 22.42 13.68
C MET A 122 -7.27 23.67 13.64
N SER A 123 -8.04 23.83 12.56
CA SER A 123 -9.04 24.91 12.48
C SER A 123 -10.08 24.80 13.60
N ARG A 124 -10.55 23.59 13.93
CA ARG A 124 -11.51 23.40 15.03
C ARG A 124 -10.89 23.57 16.43
N GLN A 125 -9.63 23.20 16.60
CA GLN A 125 -8.95 23.17 17.89
C GLN A 125 -7.48 23.62 17.79
N PRO A 126 -7.22 24.94 17.66
CA PRO A 126 -5.86 25.51 17.51
C PRO A 126 -4.87 25.04 18.58
N ALA A 127 -5.33 24.97 19.83
CA ALA A 127 -4.48 24.62 20.97
C ALA A 127 -3.91 23.20 20.89
N MET A 128 -4.49 22.35 20.04
CA MET A 128 -4.10 20.95 19.90
C MET A 128 -3.35 20.65 18.60
N SER A 129 -2.94 21.69 17.86
CA SER A 129 -2.25 21.56 16.57
C SER A 129 -1.06 20.61 16.61
N SER A 130 -0.15 20.79 17.58
CA SER A 130 1.02 19.90 17.73
C SER A 130 0.62 18.43 17.93
N ARG A 131 -0.39 18.15 18.77
CA ARG A 131 -0.86 16.77 18.98
C ARG A 131 -1.52 16.18 17.74
N LEU A 132 -2.28 16.98 16.99
CA LEU A 132 -2.88 16.55 15.72
C LEU A 132 -1.82 16.24 14.68
N THR A 133 -0.79 17.08 14.56
CA THR A 133 0.35 16.81 13.67
C THR A 133 1.03 15.51 14.08
N THR A 134 1.32 15.28 15.36
CA THR A 134 1.92 14.01 15.81
C THR A 134 1.04 12.80 15.46
N ASN A 135 -0.27 12.88 15.70
CA ASN A 135 -1.17 11.77 15.39
C ASN A 135 -1.30 11.51 13.88
N MET A 136 -1.31 12.58 13.07
CA MET A 136 -1.21 12.48 11.61
C MET A 136 0.08 11.77 11.20
N LEU A 137 1.23 12.17 11.73
CA LEU A 137 2.52 11.55 11.41
C LEU A 137 2.52 10.06 11.74
N ILE A 138 2.02 9.68 12.91
CA ILE A 138 1.92 8.26 13.33
C ILE A 138 1.01 7.50 12.36
N GLY A 139 -0.21 8.02 12.11
CA GLY A 139 -1.18 7.37 11.24
C GLY A 139 -0.68 7.23 9.81
N SER A 140 -0.10 8.28 9.22
CA SER A 140 0.45 8.27 7.86
C SER A 140 1.70 7.40 7.75
N ALA A 141 2.58 7.36 8.76
CA ALA A 141 3.75 6.47 8.74
C ALA A 141 3.36 5.00 8.63
N VAL A 142 2.31 4.59 9.35
CA VAL A 142 1.76 3.24 9.25
C VAL A 142 1.15 3.01 7.86
N CYS A 143 0.49 4.00 7.25
CA CYS A 143 -0.04 3.88 5.88
C CYS A 143 1.03 3.69 4.80
N GLN A 144 2.30 4.00 5.08
CA GLN A 144 3.40 3.90 4.11
C GLN A 144 4.06 2.51 4.05
N THR A 145 3.86 1.66 5.07
CA THR A 145 4.48 0.33 5.10
C THR A 145 4.15 -0.54 3.87
N PRO A 146 2.93 -0.51 3.27
CA PRO A 146 2.65 -1.33 2.10
C PRO A 146 3.45 -0.89 0.86
N ALA A 147 3.66 0.43 0.67
CA ALA A 147 4.54 0.93 -0.39
C ALA A 147 6.00 0.50 -0.16
N ILE A 148 6.45 0.46 1.10
CA ILE A 148 7.78 -0.05 1.44
C ILE A 148 7.89 -1.54 1.10
N PHE A 149 6.86 -2.35 1.36
CA PHE A 149 6.86 -3.76 0.95
C PHE A 149 7.00 -3.92 -0.56
N SER A 150 6.24 -3.14 -1.34
CA SER A 150 6.34 -3.15 -2.80
C SER A 150 7.69 -2.66 -3.32
N LEU A 151 8.30 -1.66 -2.66
CA LEU A 151 9.65 -1.18 -2.97
C LEU A 151 10.70 -2.27 -2.72
N VAL A 152 10.62 -2.94 -1.57
CA VAL A 152 11.53 -4.04 -1.22
C VAL A 152 11.40 -5.18 -2.22
N VAL A 153 10.18 -5.57 -2.60
CA VAL A 153 9.96 -6.60 -3.63
C VAL A 153 10.52 -6.16 -4.97
N ALA A 154 10.29 -4.92 -5.39
CA ALA A 154 10.87 -4.39 -6.63
C ALA A 154 12.40 -4.42 -6.61
N PHE A 155 13.04 -4.05 -5.50
CA PHE A 155 14.49 -4.16 -5.36
C PHE A 155 14.98 -5.60 -5.38
N ILE A 156 14.31 -6.52 -4.67
CA ILE A 156 14.67 -7.95 -4.70
C ILE A 156 14.60 -8.47 -6.14
N LEU A 157 13.54 -8.14 -6.88
CA LEU A 157 13.41 -8.51 -8.29
C LEU A 157 14.55 -7.96 -9.15
N LEU A 158 14.88 -6.67 -9.00
CA LEU A 158 15.91 -6.02 -9.82
C LEU A 158 17.34 -6.47 -9.51
N PHE A 159 17.62 -6.87 -8.27
CA PHE A 159 18.98 -7.18 -7.81
C PHE A 159 19.25 -8.67 -7.61
N THR A 160 18.23 -9.54 -7.72
CA THR A 160 18.42 -11.00 -7.66
C THR A 160 18.72 -11.56 -9.04
N ASP A 161 19.74 -12.43 -9.13
CA ASP A 161 20.04 -13.14 -10.36
C ASP A 161 19.17 -14.40 -10.49
N PHE A 162 18.25 -14.38 -11.46
CA PHE A 162 17.38 -15.51 -11.78
C PHE A 162 17.90 -16.36 -12.95
N SER A 163 19.06 -16.04 -13.53
CA SER A 163 19.59 -16.70 -14.74
C SER A 163 19.83 -18.21 -14.58
N ALA A 164 20.11 -18.67 -13.35
CA ALA A 164 20.31 -20.09 -13.05
C ALA A 164 19.01 -20.90 -13.04
N ASN A 165 17.84 -20.25 -12.97
CA ASN A 165 16.56 -20.92 -12.90
C ASN A 165 16.01 -21.27 -14.29
N PRO A 166 15.21 -22.35 -14.42
CA PRO A 166 14.52 -22.67 -15.66
C PRO A 166 13.62 -21.52 -16.11
N VAL A 167 13.58 -21.20 -17.41
CA VAL A 167 12.75 -20.09 -17.92
C VAL A 167 11.28 -20.33 -17.59
N SER A 168 10.77 -21.52 -17.92
CA SER A 168 9.44 -21.99 -17.54
C SER A 168 9.57 -22.94 -16.34
N PRO A 169 8.88 -22.69 -15.20
CA PRO A 169 7.79 -21.73 -15.01
C PRO A 169 8.19 -20.38 -14.38
N THR A 170 9.48 -20.14 -14.14
CA THR A 170 10.00 -19.02 -13.33
C THR A 170 9.56 -17.63 -13.82
N TRP A 171 9.44 -17.41 -15.14
CA TRP A 171 8.99 -16.13 -15.68
C TRP A 171 7.64 -15.68 -15.09
N ALA A 172 6.74 -16.64 -14.87
CA ALA A 172 5.39 -16.39 -14.39
C ALA A 172 5.36 -16.21 -12.87
N ALA A 173 6.25 -16.91 -12.15
CA ALA A 173 6.44 -16.72 -10.71
C ALA A 173 6.95 -15.30 -10.40
N ILE A 174 7.95 -14.83 -11.15
CA ILE A 174 8.52 -13.48 -11.04
C ILE A 174 7.45 -12.41 -11.27
N LEU A 175 6.69 -12.53 -12.36
CA LEU A 175 5.63 -11.57 -12.66
C LEU A 175 4.49 -11.65 -11.63
N GLY A 176 4.11 -12.85 -11.23
CA GLY A 176 3.10 -13.10 -10.20
C GLY A 176 3.50 -12.52 -8.83
N ALA A 177 4.77 -12.57 -8.47
CA ALA A 177 5.30 -11.98 -7.24
C ALA A 177 5.10 -10.46 -7.22
N GLY A 178 5.46 -9.78 -8.31
CA GLY A 178 5.27 -8.35 -8.45
C GLY A 178 3.78 -7.94 -8.42
N ILE A 179 2.92 -8.70 -9.10
CA ILE A 179 1.46 -8.49 -9.09
C ILE A 179 0.89 -8.66 -7.68
N SER A 180 1.32 -9.70 -6.97
CA SER A 180 0.81 -10.02 -5.62
C SER A 180 1.06 -8.85 -4.67
N SER A 181 2.32 -8.47 -4.45
CA SER A 181 2.67 -7.39 -3.53
C SER A 181 2.21 -6.01 -4.01
N GLY A 182 2.19 -5.76 -5.33
CA GLY A 182 1.71 -4.51 -5.88
C GLY A 182 0.24 -4.25 -5.58
N PHE A 183 -0.67 -5.16 -5.97
CA PHE A 183 -2.10 -5.01 -5.67
C PHE A 183 -2.41 -5.14 -4.18
N GLY A 184 -1.71 -6.05 -3.47
CA GLY A 184 -1.95 -6.27 -2.05
C GLY A 184 -1.67 -5.04 -1.18
N ALA A 185 -0.78 -4.15 -1.62
CA ALA A 185 -0.50 -2.91 -0.91
C ALA A 185 -1.59 -1.83 -1.05
N ILE A 186 -2.45 -1.89 -2.08
CA ILE A 186 -3.46 -0.86 -2.36
C ILE A 186 -4.49 -0.78 -1.23
N GLY A 187 -5.11 -1.92 -0.89
CA GLY A 187 -6.17 -1.96 0.11
C GLY A 187 -5.66 -1.57 1.49
N SER A 188 -4.51 -2.10 1.91
CA SER A 188 -3.93 -1.82 3.24
C SER A 188 -3.55 -0.36 3.43
N GLY A 189 -3.00 0.30 2.40
CA GLY A 189 -2.71 1.73 2.46
C GLY A 189 -3.98 2.58 2.59
N LEU A 190 -5.00 2.30 1.78
CA LEU A 190 -6.29 3.01 1.82
C LEU A 190 -7.02 2.81 3.14
N GLY A 191 -7.20 1.55 3.56
CA GLY A 191 -7.90 1.19 4.77
C GLY A 191 -7.21 1.77 6.01
N GLY A 192 -5.88 1.69 6.08
CA GLY A 192 -5.10 2.29 7.16
C GLY A 192 -5.29 3.80 7.25
N GLY A 193 -5.39 4.48 6.10
CA GLY A 193 -5.65 5.92 6.00
C GLY A 193 -7.00 6.33 6.57
N LEU A 194 -8.05 5.54 6.31
CA LEU A 194 -9.40 5.78 6.83
C LEU A 194 -9.44 5.71 8.36
N VAL A 195 -8.76 4.73 8.95
CA VAL A 195 -8.64 4.58 10.41
C VAL A 195 -7.89 5.77 11.01
N ALA A 196 -6.78 6.18 10.38
CA ALA A 196 -5.99 7.33 10.82
C ALA A 196 -6.76 8.66 10.70
N GLN A 197 -7.56 8.84 9.66
CA GLN A 197 -8.45 9.98 9.50
C GLN A 197 -9.43 10.09 10.67
N ALA A 198 -10.09 8.97 11.01
CA ALA A 198 -11.03 8.90 12.13
C ALA A 198 -10.38 9.28 13.45
N SER A 199 -9.11 8.89 13.63
CA SER A 199 -8.29 9.21 14.79
C SER A 199 -8.05 10.73 14.89
N CYS A 200 -7.57 11.37 13.82
CA CYS A 200 -7.37 12.82 13.78
C CYS A 200 -8.67 13.59 14.06
N GLU A 201 -9.79 13.19 13.45
CA GLU A 201 -11.09 13.81 13.72
C GLU A 201 -11.57 13.59 15.16
N GLY A 202 -11.30 12.39 15.71
CA GLY A 202 -11.61 12.04 17.09
C GLY A 202 -10.87 12.94 18.08
N ILE A 203 -9.56 13.08 17.91
CA ILE A 203 -8.69 13.93 18.74
C ILE A 203 -9.09 15.40 18.63
N ALA A 204 -9.41 15.87 17.42
CA ALA A 204 -9.87 17.24 17.23
C ALA A 204 -11.18 17.54 17.98
N ARG A 205 -12.09 16.56 18.04
CA ARG A 205 -13.36 16.67 18.80
C ARG A 205 -13.14 16.55 20.31
N GLN A 206 -12.30 15.61 20.74
CA GLN A 206 -12.05 15.34 22.15
C GLN A 206 -10.55 15.13 22.41
N PRO A 207 -9.79 16.19 22.70
CA PRO A 207 -8.33 16.10 22.84
C PRO A 207 -7.85 15.22 24.00
N LEU A 208 -8.70 15.04 25.03
CA LEU A 208 -8.41 14.21 26.19
C LEU A 208 -8.44 12.71 25.87
N THR A 209 -9.05 12.31 24.74
CA THR A 209 -9.09 10.91 24.30
C THR A 209 -7.91 10.54 23.39
N ALA A 210 -6.90 11.39 23.23
CA ALA A 210 -5.82 11.16 22.27
C ALA A 210 -5.15 9.79 22.42
N THR A 211 -4.68 9.45 23.62
CA THR A 211 -4.01 8.16 23.87
C THR A 211 -4.88 6.94 23.53
N PRO A 212 -6.10 6.78 24.07
CA PRO A 212 -6.92 5.61 23.72
C PRO A 212 -7.32 5.57 22.24
N VAL A 213 -7.55 6.73 21.61
CA VAL A 213 -7.89 6.82 20.17
C VAL A 213 -6.70 6.40 19.32
N THR A 214 -5.49 6.88 19.61
CA THR A 214 -4.27 6.49 18.90
C THR A 214 -3.96 5.01 19.09
N ASN A 215 -4.12 4.46 20.29
CA ASN A 215 -3.89 3.03 20.53
C ASN A 215 -4.82 2.14 19.70
N VAL A 216 -6.11 2.49 19.63
CA VAL A 216 -7.07 1.71 18.84
C VAL A 216 -6.91 1.96 17.34
N MET A 217 -6.47 3.16 16.93
CA MET A 217 -6.05 3.41 15.56
C MET A 217 -4.94 2.45 15.15
N LEU A 218 -3.87 2.34 15.94
CA LEU A 218 -2.75 1.44 15.66
C LEU A 218 -3.19 -0.02 15.61
N LEU A 219 -4.08 -0.44 16.52
CA LEU A 219 -4.65 -1.78 16.51
C LEU A 219 -5.46 -2.04 15.22
N GLY A 220 -6.34 -1.10 14.85
CA GLY A 220 -7.16 -1.21 13.64
C GLY A 220 -6.30 -1.26 12.38
N GLN A 221 -5.28 -0.38 12.28
CA GLN A 221 -4.33 -0.37 11.17
C GLN A 221 -3.49 -1.64 11.11
N ALA A 222 -3.07 -2.21 12.25
CA ALA A 222 -2.31 -3.45 12.27
C ALA A 222 -3.07 -4.61 11.63
N VAL A 223 -4.39 -4.69 11.88
CA VAL A 223 -5.25 -5.69 11.24
C VAL A 223 -5.40 -5.40 9.74
N THR A 224 -5.67 -4.15 9.37
CA THR A 224 -5.78 -3.72 7.96
C THR A 224 -4.54 -4.00 7.09
N GLN A 225 -3.37 -4.20 7.70
CA GLN A 225 -2.14 -4.52 6.98
C GLN A 225 -1.89 -6.01 6.76
N THR A 226 -2.63 -6.89 7.42
CA THR A 226 -2.41 -8.34 7.32
C THR A 226 -2.53 -8.85 5.89
N THR A 227 -3.45 -8.33 5.08
CA THR A 227 -3.58 -8.73 3.67
C THR A 227 -2.37 -8.33 2.81
N ALA A 228 -1.74 -7.18 3.07
CA ALA A 228 -0.47 -6.82 2.43
C ALA A 228 0.66 -7.77 2.85
N ILE A 229 0.65 -8.26 4.09
CA ILE A 229 1.60 -9.29 4.54
C ILE A 229 1.35 -10.62 3.84
N TYR A 230 0.09 -11.03 3.61
CA TYR A 230 -0.20 -12.25 2.83
C TYR A 230 0.28 -12.13 1.39
N ALA A 231 0.05 -10.99 0.75
CA ALA A 231 0.55 -10.71 -0.59
C ALA A 231 2.09 -10.67 -0.65
N LEU A 232 2.75 -10.12 0.37
CA LEU A 232 4.20 -10.15 0.50
C LEU A 232 4.71 -11.60 0.67
N LEU A 233 4.03 -12.40 1.49
CA LEU A 233 4.36 -13.80 1.70
C LEU A 233 4.27 -14.60 0.40
N VAL A 234 3.16 -14.48 -0.34
CA VAL A 234 3.00 -15.14 -1.65
C VAL A 234 4.08 -14.70 -2.63
N SER A 235 4.41 -13.41 -2.67
CA SER A 235 5.50 -12.87 -3.48
C SER A 235 6.85 -13.49 -3.13
N PHE A 236 7.18 -13.59 -1.84
CA PHE A 236 8.42 -14.23 -1.39
C PHE A 236 8.47 -15.72 -1.73
N ILE A 237 7.36 -16.44 -1.58
CA ILE A 237 7.29 -17.84 -1.96
C ILE A 237 7.54 -17.99 -3.47
N LEU A 238 6.90 -17.17 -4.31
CA LEU A 238 7.08 -17.20 -5.76
C LEU A 238 8.51 -16.86 -6.21
N MET A 239 9.20 -15.95 -5.51
CA MET A 239 10.58 -15.56 -5.84
C MET A 239 11.63 -16.58 -5.38
N PHE A 240 11.47 -17.15 -4.19
CA PHE A 240 12.53 -17.95 -3.56
C PHE A 240 12.32 -19.46 -3.65
N LYS A 241 11.12 -19.94 -4.01
CA LYS A 241 10.88 -21.36 -4.25
C LYS A 241 11.47 -21.77 -5.59
N SER A 242 12.20 -22.90 -5.60
CA SER A 242 12.64 -23.54 -6.83
C SER A 242 11.50 -24.35 -7.46
N PHE A 243 11.36 -24.22 -8.78
CA PHE A 243 10.37 -24.95 -9.59
C PHE A 243 11.08 -25.78 -10.66
N PRO A 244 10.71 -27.05 -10.85
CA PRO A 244 11.31 -27.89 -11.89
C PRO A 244 10.95 -27.36 -13.28
N ALA A 245 11.87 -27.54 -14.23
CA ALA A 245 11.64 -27.16 -15.62
C ALA A 245 10.44 -27.90 -16.21
N THR A 246 9.62 -27.18 -16.99
CA THR A 246 8.42 -27.75 -17.61
C THR A 246 8.10 -27.09 -18.94
N ASP A 247 7.75 -27.92 -19.92
CA ASP A 247 7.25 -27.48 -21.23
C ASP A 247 5.73 -27.27 -21.25
N ALA A 248 5.04 -27.70 -20.18
CA ALA A 248 3.60 -27.51 -20.06
C ALA A 248 3.27 -26.04 -19.73
N LEU A 249 2.18 -25.53 -20.29
CA LEU A 249 1.71 -24.16 -20.02
C LEU A 249 1.02 -24.05 -18.65
N ALA A 250 0.46 -25.14 -18.11
CA ALA A 250 -0.32 -25.09 -16.87
C ALA A 250 0.49 -24.63 -15.64
N PRO A 251 1.72 -25.13 -15.37
CA PRO A 251 2.49 -24.69 -14.19
C PRO A 251 2.82 -23.19 -14.16
N PRO A 252 3.36 -22.54 -15.22
CA PRO A 252 3.57 -21.09 -15.16
C PRO A 252 2.25 -20.33 -14.99
N MET A 253 1.17 -20.75 -15.63
CA MET A 253 -0.13 -20.08 -15.47
C MET A 253 -0.66 -20.20 -14.04
N ALA A 254 -0.44 -21.32 -13.36
CA ALA A 254 -0.80 -21.49 -11.95
C ALA A 254 -0.04 -20.50 -11.05
N LEU A 255 1.27 -20.34 -11.26
CA LEU A 255 2.09 -19.40 -10.48
C LEU A 255 1.70 -17.93 -10.71
N LEU A 256 1.41 -17.56 -11.96
CA LEU A 256 0.90 -16.23 -12.28
C LEU A 256 -0.49 -15.99 -11.64
N ALA A 257 -1.38 -16.98 -11.74
CA ALA A 257 -2.72 -16.93 -11.16
C ALA A 257 -2.69 -16.84 -9.64
N ALA A 258 -1.72 -17.48 -8.96
CA ALA A 258 -1.52 -17.37 -7.53
C ALA A 258 -1.22 -15.91 -7.12
N GLY A 259 -0.31 -15.25 -7.85
CA GLY A 259 0.01 -13.85 -7.65
C GLY A 259 -1.18 -12.90 -7.85
N ILE A 260 -1.93 -13.10 -8.94
CA ILE A 260 -3.15 -12.33 -9.25
C ILE A 260 -4.22 -12.53 -8.18
N CYS A 261 -4.49 -13.78 -7.79
CA CYS A 261 -5.53 -14.14 -6.82
C CYS A 261 -5.27 -13.50 -5.45
N MET A 262 -4.04 -13.61 -4.95
CA MET A 262 -3.67 -12.99 -3.67
C MET A 262 -3.63 -11.47 -3.77
N GLY A 263 -3.01 -10.90 -4.81
CA GLY A 263 -2.87 -9.45 -4.95
C GLY A 263 -4.22 -8.74 -5.01
N ILE A 264 -5.11 -9.15 -5.91
CA ILE A 264 -6.45 -8.54 -6.05
C ILE A 264 -7.32 -8.87 -4.83
N GLY A 265 -7.24 -10.12 -4.34
CA GLY A 265 -8.00 -10.58 -3.18
C GLY A 265 -7.71 -9.84 -1.89
N ALA A 266 -6.52 -9.24 -1.76
CA ALA A 266 -6.12 -8.46 -0.59
C ALA A 266 -6.76 -7.05 -0.51
N ILE A 267 -7.27 -6.51 -1.62
CA ILE A 267 -7.78 -5.12 -1.67
C ILE A 267 -9.06 -4.97 -0.85
N GLY A 268 -10.05 -5.85 -1.11
CA GLY A 268 -11.37 -5.79 -0.50
C GLY A 268 -11.36 -5.90 1.04
N PRO A 269 -10.75 -6.95 1.63
CA PRO A 269 -10.69 -7.10 3.07
C PRO A 269 -10.03 -5.90 3.74
N ALA A 270 -8.87 -5.45 3.28
CA ALA A 270 -8.18 -4.32 3.90
C ALA A 270 -9.00 -3.02 3.91
N VAL A 271 -9.71 -2.70 2.80
CA VAL A 271 -10.62 -1.54 2.79
C VAL A 271 -11.79 -1.74 3.76
N GLY A 272 -12.39 -2.93 3.78
CA GLY A 272 -13.49 -3.27 4.69
C GLY A 272 -13.09 -3.22 6.17
N GLU A 273 -11.91 -3.72 6.49
CA GLU A 273 -11.31 -3.63 7.81
C GLU A 273 -11.00 -2.19 8.22
N GLY A 274 -10.58 -1.37 7.24
CA GLY A 274 -10.42 0.07 7.40
C GLY A 274 -11.73 0.76 7.79
N PHE A 275 -12.86 0.38 7.19
CA PHE A 275 -14.18 0.90 7.59
C PHE A 275 -14.57 0.50 9.01
N ALA A 276 -14.35 -0.76 9.39
CA ALA A 276 -14.61 -1.22 10.75
C ALA A 276 -13.74 -0.46 11.77
N GLY A 277 -12.45 -0.30 11.48
CA GLY A 277 -11.51 0.47 12.29
C GLY A 277 -11.88 1.94 12.40
N GLN A 278 -12.23 2.58 11.28
CA GLN A 278 -12.70 3.97 11.23
C GLN A 278 -13.94 4.17 12.12
N GLY A 279 -14.92 3.27 12.03
CA GLY A 279 -16.14 3.32 12.83
C GLY A 279 -15.84 3.23 14.34
N ALA A 280 -14.99 2.29 14.73
CA ALA A 280 -14.62 2.09 16.13
C ALA A 280 -13.85 3.30 16.69
N VAL A 281 -12.81 3.76 16.00
CA VAL A 281 -11.99 4.90 16.39
C VAL A 281 -12.83 6.18 16.52
N ALA A 282 -13.75 6.41 15.58
CA ALA A 282 -14.64 7.58 15.61
C ALA A 282 -15.57 7.61 16.84
N TRP A 283 -16.06 6.45 17.29
CA TRP A 283 -16.95 6.34 18.45
C TRP A 283 -16.22 6.27 19.78
N ILE A 284 -15.03 5.68 19.82
CA ILE A 284 -14.17 5.66 21.02
C ILE A 284 -13.80 7.08 21.45
N ALA A 285 -13.55 7.97 20.49
CA ALA A 285 -13.30 9.37 20.77
C ALA A 285 -14.48 10.08 21.46
N ARG A 286 -15.71 9.56 21.32
CA ARG A 286 -16.93 10.11 21.92
C ARG A 286 -17.25 9.46 23.26
N ASN A 287 -16.99 8.16 23.41
CA ASN A 287 -17.43 7.35 24.55
C ASN A 287 -16.34 6.42 25.09
N GLN A 288 -15.45 6.93 25.94
CA GLN A 288 -14.35 6.14 26.53
C GLN A 288 -14.83 4.93 27.36
N LYS A 289 -16.02 5.01 27.96
CA LYS A 289 -16.59 3.92 28.77
C LYS A 289 -16.78 2.61 27.97
N TYR A 290 -17.00 2.71 26.66
CA TYR A 290 -17.29 1.57 25.80
C TYR A 290 -16.10 1.16 24.92
N ILE A 291 -14.87 1.55 25.27
CA ILE A 291 -13.67 1.18 24.49
C ILE A 291 -13.59 -0.32 24.27
N ALA A 292 -13.74 -1.12 25.33
CA ALA A 292 -13.63 -2.57 25.24
C ALA A 292 -14.67 -3.18 24.27
N ASP A 293 -15.92 -2.74 24.36
CA ASP A 293 -17.00 -3.24 23.49
C ASP A 293 -16.82 -2.82 22.04
N LEU A 294 -16.41 -1.56 21.80
CA LEU A 294 -16.17 -1.04 20.46
C LEU A 294 -14.95 -1.71 19.81
N THR A 295 -13.86 -1.90 20.55
CA THR A 295 -12.68 -2.62 20.07
C THR A 295 -13.00 -4.08 19.80
N ARG A 296 -13.79 -4.75 20.65
CA ARG A 296 -14.24 -6.12 20.37
C ARG A 296 -15.08 -6.19 19.10
N SER A 297 -16.05 -5.29 18.96
CA SER A 297 -16.92 -5.23 17.78
C SER A 297 -16.11 -4.98 16.50
N MET A 298 -15.13 -4.06 16.57
CA MET A 298 -14.17 -3.80 15.50
C MET A 298 -13.43 -5.06 15.09
N LEU A 299 -12.79 -5.75 16.04
CA LEU A 299 -11.96 -6.93 15.75
C LEU A 299 -12.80 -8.09 15.19
N VAL A 300 -14.02 -8.29 15.69
CA VAL A 300 -14.94 -9.29 15.14
C VAL A 300 -15.35 -8.93 13.71
N GLY A 301 -15.71 -7.67 13.46
CA GLY A 301 -16.04 -7.20 12.11
C GLY A 301 -14.87 -7.32 11.13
N GLN A 302 -13.66 -6.96 11.58
CA GLN A 302 -12.44 -7.12 10.80
C GLN A 302 -12.17 -8.60 10.49
N ALA A 303 -12.22 -9.48 11.49
CA ALA A 303 -12.02 -10.92 11.30
C ALA A 303 -13.01 -11.55 10.30
N VAL A 304 -14.26 -11.06 10.26
CA VAL A 304 -15.24 -11.52 9.25
C VAL A 304 -14.88 -11.00 7.85
N ALA A 305 -14.52 -9.73 7.72
CA ALA A 305 -14.09 -9.15 6.44
C ALA A 305 -12.84 -9.85 5.88
N GLU A 306 -11.91 -10.18 6.77
CA GLU A 306 -10.63 -10.83 6.49
C GLU A 306 -10.76 -12.22 5.85
N SER A 307 -11.87 -12.91 6.09
CA SER A 307 -12.10 -14.26 5.57
C SER A 307 -11.89 -14.37 4.06
N THR A 308 -12.28 -13.36 3.28
CA THR A 308 -12.08 -13.34 1.83
C THR A 308 -10.60 -13.22 1.43
N GLY A 309 -9.79 -12.52 2.23
CA GLY A 309 -8.34 -12.46 2.07
C GLY A 309 -7.68 -13.82 2.37
N ILE A 310 -8.16 -14.52 3.40
CA ILE A 310 -7.72 -15.88 3.72
C ILE A 310 -8.09 -16.86 2.60
N TYR A 311 -9.29 -16.75 2.01
CA TYR A 311 -9.68 -17.61 0.88
C TYR A 311 -8.76 -17.39 -0.32
N SER A 312 -8.43 -16.14 -0.66
CA SER A 312 -7.45 -15.83 -1.70
C SER A 312 -6.05 -16.38 -1.39
N LEU A 313 -5.59 -16.28 -0.13
CA LEU A 313 -4.32 -16.85 0.29
C LEU A 313 -4.32 -18.38 0.13
N VAL A 314 -5.38 -19.06 0.57
CA VAL A 314 -5.50 -20.52 0.45
C VAL A 314 -5.47 -20.95 -1.01
N ILE A 315 -6.22 -20.28 -1.90
CA ILE A 315 -6.21 -20.59 -3.33
C ILE A 315 -4.83 -20.35 -3.94
N ALA A 316 -4.16 -19.25 -3.60
CA ALA A 316 -2.80 -18.97 -4.05
C ALA A 316 -1.81 -20.06 -3.59
N LEU A 317 -1.90 -20.53 -2.34
CA LEU A 317 -1.05 -21.60 -1.83
C LEU A 317 -1.34 -22.94 -2.52
N VAL A 318 -2.61 -23.27 -2.79
CA VAL A 318 -2.98 -24.47 -3.56
C VAL A 318 -2.38 -24.41 -4.96
N LEU A 319 -2.45 -23.26 -5.63
CA LEU A 319 -1.86 -23.05 -6.96
C LEU A 319 -0.32 -23.12 -6.98
N ILE A 320 0.35 -22.91 -5.85
CA ILE A 320 1.82 -22.94 -5.75
C ILE A 320 2.34 -24.33 -5.35
N PHE A 321 1.62 -25.03 -4.48
CA PHE A 321 2.12 -26.25 -3.82
C PHE A 321 1.44 -27.53 -4.27
N VAL A 322 0.22 -27.46 -4.82
CA VAL A 322 -0.60 -28.63 -5.14
C VAL A 322 -0.75 -28.80 -6.65
N VAL A 323 -0.98 -27.70 -7.37
CA VAL A 323 -1.14 -27.66 -8.83
C VAL A 323 0.21 -27.43 -9.50
#